data_AF-A0A9X5SD92-F1
#
_entry.id   AF-A0A9X5SD92-F1
#
_cell.length_a   1.000
_cell.length_b   1.000
_cell.length_c   1.000
_cell.angle_alpha   90.00
_cell.angle_beta   90.00
_cell.angle_gamma   90.00
#
_symmetry.space_group_name_H-M   'P 1'
#
loop_
_entity.id
_entity.type
_entity.pdbx_description
1 polymer ?
#
loop_
_entity_poly.entity_id
_entity_poly.type
_entity_poly.pdbx_seq_one_letter_code
_entity_poly.pdbx_strand_id
1 'polypeptide(L)'
;MKRFWKYLLWTLVILLLVVAVVLYIVPYYLKQREIQAAQADLALLSIQSTPSPSLKNGIDALWLLEFRTKNDADRADLMKRFGSDLQSNNNQDILKQNQELQGRRLIVPEYDDKSLDCGTTAQECLAEVRADLPKSKAVVEKYAELLANVDRLADYDIFVSRDWPNDDYGIANKPLPKLQFVKYGRKPAALDWAEGREAEAWKRVCRNIKTGRSMLNNDPELIYAMIGNAVIRRNTDLAAQMLYEKPEWANRLPAECDGMFDVLPAEEQNICLIAQEEFRLSANSLRRWEFEQQRLWFLQKWYMNVNGFYELLTLMNGEIQYADIMLSLLLRPNVDAEHTLAHISPYFAAYCKPEKMAILKNDTKAKWMPPEDMNQTFAKKWACMGNSVGCITYAITLPAYDSNVHRLQDTAMQQRAFQAALELYRLPAGKRRAALESVLAKHSSPSRRLRWNEEQKALDFEIYQQNASPLLLKLNLEN
;
A
#
# COMPACT_ATOMS: atom_id res chain seq x y z
N MET A 1 37.32 -55.96 -30.59
CA MET A 1 35.90 -55.61 -30.33
C MET A 1 35.55 -55.45 -28.85
N LYS A 2 35.74 -56.44 -27.96
CA LYS A 2 35.38 -56.33 -26.52
C LYS A 2 36.05 -55.16 -25.76
N ARG A 3 37.31 -54.85 -26.06
CA ARG A 3 38.07 -53.77 -25.41
C ARG A 3 37.57 -52.38 -25.84
N PHE A 4 37.21 -52.22 -27.10
CA PHE A 4 36.61 -50.99 -27.66
C PHE A 4 35.24 -50.69 -27.05
N TRP A 5 34.38 -51.71 -26.92
CA TRP A 5 33.07 -51.57 -26.25
C TRP A 5 33.19 -51.22 -24.77
N LYS A 6 34.20 -51.74 -24.05
CA LYS A 6 34.49 -51.32 -22.67
C LYS A 6 34.87 -49.83 -22.59
N TYR A 7 35.74 -49.34 -23.48
CA TYR A 7 36.10 -47.93 -23.50
C TYR A 7 34.90 -47.04 -23.84
N LEU A 8 34.10 -47.40 -24.84
CA LEU A 8 32.87 -46.67 -25.21
C LEU A 8 31.87 -46.59 -24.04
N LEU A 9 31.70 -47.69 -23.30
CA LEU A 9 30.79 -47.76 -22.16
C LEU A 9 31.30 -46.93 -20.98
N TRP A 10 32.61 -46.98 -20.68
CA TRP A 10 33.23 -46.11 -19.67
C TRP A 10 33.14 -44.63 -20.03
N THR A 11 33.38 -44.26 -21.30
CA THR A 11 33.23 -42.88 -21.75
C THR A 11 31.79 -42.39 -21.62
N LEU A 12 30.81 -43.25 -21.92
CA LEU A 12 29.39 -42.91 -21.78
C LEU A 12 28.98 -42.76 -20.32
N VAL A 13 29.47 -43.62 -19.42
CA VAL A 13 29.25 -43.50 -17.97
C VAL A 13 29.88 -42.21 -17.42
N ILE A 14 31.11 -41.90 -17.81
CA ILE A 14 31.78 -40.65 -17.40
C ILE A 14 31.00 -39.44 -17.90
N LEU A 15 30.54 -39.46 -19.15
CA LEU A 15 29.75 -38.37 -19.72
C LEU A 15 28.42 -38.19 -18.97
N LEU A 16 27.72 -39.28 -18.65
CA LEU A 16 26.50 -39.22 -17.84
C LEU A 16 26.76 -38.69 -16.43
N LEU A 17 27.87 -39.06 -15.79
CA LEU A 17 28.27 -38.53 -14.48
C LEU A 17 28.57 -37.04 -14.54
N VAL A 18 29.31 -36.58 -15.57
CA VAL A 18 29.58 -35.15 -15.78
C VAL A 18 28.27 -34.39 -15.97
N VAL A 19 27.36 -34.91 -16.81
CA VAL A 19 26.04 -34.31 -17.01
C VAL A 19 25.25 -34.27 -15.69
N ALA A 20 25.28 -35.33 -14.89
CA ALA A 20 24.59 -35.35 -13.59
C ALA A 20 25.18 -34.32 -12.60
N VAL A 21 26.51 -34.21 -12.52
CA VAL A 21 27.18 -33.21 -11.67
C VAL A 21 26.81 -31.80 -12.12
N VAL A 22 26.91 -31.51 -13.41
CA VAL A 22 26.72 -30.16 -13.98
C VAL A 22 25.26 -29.72 -13.92
N LEU A 23 24.30 -30.62 -14.14
CA LEU A 23 22.87 -30.29 -14.20
C LEU A 23 22.14 -30.41 -12.86
N TYR A 24 22.69 -31.13 -11.86
CA TYR A 24 22.00 -31.35 -10.59
C TYR A 24 22.83 -30.90 -9.38
N ILE A 25 24.08 -31.37 -9.25
CA ILE A 25 24.90 -31.08 -8.07
C ILE A 25 25.33 -29.61 -8.04
N VAL A 26 25.82 -29.07 -9.16
CA VAL A 26 26.26 -27.67 -9.23
C VAL A 26 25.09 -26.71 -8.99
N PRO A 27 23.92 -26.83 -9.65
CA PRO A 27 22.76 -26.00 -9.34
C PRO A 27 22.29 -26.13 -7.89
N TYR A 28 22.26 -27.35 -7.32
CA TYR A 28 21.88 -27.55 -5.92
C TYR A 28 22.84 -26.84 -4.96
N TYR A 29 24.15 -26.96 -5.18
CA TYR A 29 25.16 -26.29 -4.36
C TYR A 29 25.03 -24.76 -4.45
N LEU A 30 24.85 -24.22 -5.65
CA LEU A 30 24.68 -22.77 -5.85
C LEU A 30 23.39 -22.26 -5.20
N LYS A 31 22.29 -23.00 -5.32
CA LYS A 31 21.02 -22.73 -4.63
C LYS A 31 21.22 -22.64 -3.11
N GLN A 32 21.86 -23.64 -2.51
CA GLN A 32 22.14 -23.65 -1.07
C GLN A 32 23.00 -22.45 -0.67
N ARG A 33 24.02 -22.11 -1.45
CA ARG A 33 24.84 -20.92 -1.20
C ARG A 33 24.03 -19.62 -1.24
N GLU A 34 23.07 -19.49 -2.16
CA GLU A 34 22.18 -18.33 -2.24
C GLU A 34 21.24 -18.24 -1.04
N ILE A 35 20.65 -19.35 -0.62
CA ILE A 35 19.82 -19.42 0.60
C ILE A 35 20.64 -18.99 1.83
N GLN A 36 21.87 -19.50 1.97
CA GLN A 36 22.75 -19.13 3.08
C GLN A 36 23.12 -17.64 3.03
N ALA A 37 23.40 -17.09 1.84
CA ALA A 37 23.70 -15.67 1.68
C ALA A 37 22.52 -14.76 2.03
N ALA A 38 21.28 -15.24 1.86
CA ALA A 38 20.06 -14.50 2.15
C ALA A 38 19.65 -14.52 3.64
N GLN A 39 20.30 -15.30 4.51
CA GLN A 39 19.87 -15.51 5.89
C GLN A 39 19.69 -14.23 6.71
N ALA A 40 20.56 -13.23 6.53
CA ALA A 40 20.44 -11.96 7.24
C ALA A 40 19.18 -11.19 6.81
N ASP A 41 18.88 -11.18 5.51
CA ASP A 41 17.68 -10.54 4.98
C ASP A 41 16.41 -11.31 5.41
N LEU A 42 16.44 -12.65 5.37
CA LEU A 42 15.37 -13.50 5.86
C LEU A 42 15.10 -13.29 7.37
N ALA A 43 16.15 -13.11 8.17
CA ALA A 43 16.01 -12.82 9.60
C ALA A 43 15.29 -11.49 9.83
N LEU A 44 15.63 -10.43 9.09
CA LEU A 44 14.92 -9.14 9.15
C LEU A 44 13.44 -9.29 8.76
N LEU A 45 13.14 -10.14 7.78
CA LEU A 45 11.78 -10.35 7.28
C LEU A 45 10.91 -11.22 8.19
N SER A 46 11.53 -12.00 9.08
CA SER A 46 10.83 -12.88 10.03
C SER A 46 10.32 -12.19 11.30
N ILE A 47 10.72 -10.93 11.54
CA ILE A 47 10.33 -10.18 12.74
C ILE A 47 8.85 -9.81 12.64
N GLN A 48 8.03 -10.34 13.54
CA GLN A 48 6.61 -9.98 13.64
C GLN A 48 6.39 -9.05 14.82
N SER A 49 5.77 -7.90 14.58
CA SER A 49 5.38 -6.96 15.63
C SER A 49 3.88 -7.09 15.90
N THR A 50 3.51 -7.63 17.06
CA THR A 50 2.10 -7.62 17.47
C THR A 50 1.71 -6.24 18.00
N PRO A 51 0.62 -5.64 17.50
CA PRO A 51 0.11 -4.39 18.04
C PRO A 51 -0.21 -4.52 19.54
N SER A 52 -0.03 -3.42 20.28
CA SER A 52 -0.36 -3.40 21.71
C SER A 52 -1.85 -3.72 21.94
N PRO A 53 -2.19 -4.61 22.89
CA PRO A 53 -3.58 -4.89 23.26
C PRO A 53 -4.35 -3.68 23.80
N SER A 54 -3.65 -2.61 24.19
CA SER A 54 -4.26 -1.37 24.68
C SER A 54 -4.88 -0.52 23.57
N LEU A 55 -4.51 -0.76 22.30
CA LEU A 55 -5.01 -0.02 21.16
C LEU A 55 -6.39 -0.54 20.76
N LYS A 56 -7.33 0.37 20.51
CA LYS A 56 -8.68 0.00 20.11
C LYS A 56 -8.69 -0.41 18.64
N ASN A 57 -8.88 -1.71 18.38
CA ASN A 57 -8.93 -2.26 17.03
C ASN A 57 -10.33 -2.11 16.39
N GLY A 58 -10.38 -1.44 15.24
CA GLY A 58 -11.59 -1.16 14.47
C GLY A 58 -11.84 -2.07 13.27
N ILE A 59 -11.10 -3.17 13.12
CA ILE A 59 -11.19 -4.03 11.92
C ILE A 59 -12.62 -4.48 11.61
N ASP A 60 -13.43 -4.83 12.61
CA ASP A 60 -14.82 -5.22 12.38
C ASP A 60 -15.68 -4.06 11.87
N ALA A 61 -15.42 -2.83 12.33
CA ALA A 61 -16.10 -1.65 11.82
C ALA A 61 -15.77 -1.40 10.36
N LEU A 62 -14.54 -1.71 9.95
CA LEU A 62 -14.11 -1.59 8.57
C LEU A 62 -14.76 -2.63 7.65
N TRP A 63 -14.87 -3.89 8.10
CA TRP A 63 -15.61 -4.93 7.38
C TRP A 63 -17.10 -4.66 7.30
N LEU A 64 -17.68 -4.04 8.33
CA LEU A 64 -19.11 -3.81 8.45
C LEU A 64 -19.57 -2.41 8.00
N LEU A 65 -18.75 -1.67 7.25
CA LEU A 65 -19.12 -0.33 6.76
C LEU A 65 -20.46 -0.30 6.01
N GLU A 66 -20.82 -1.41 5.37
CA GLU A 66 -22.00 -1.53 4.52
C GLU A 66 -23.26 -2.00 5.29
N PHE A 67 -23.16 -2.16 6.61
CA PHE A 67 -24.21 -2.71 7.48
C PHE A 67 -24.56 -1.79 8.67
N ARG A 68 -25.83 -1.83 9.08
CA ARG A 68 -26.29 -1.25 10.35
C ARG A 68 -25.73 -2.03 11.52
N THR A 69 -25.01 -1.32 12.39
CA THR A 69 -24.37 -1.87 13.59
C THR A 69 -24.67 -0.97 14.80
N LYS A 70 -24.93 -1.57 15.96
CA LYS A 70 -25.31 -0.82 17.17
C LYS A 70 -24.12 -0.27 17.94
N ASN A 71 -23.11 -1.12 18.17
CA ASN A 71 -21.92 -0.83 18.95
C ASN A 71 -20.83 -1.86 18.64
N ASP A 72 -19.69 -1.75 19.30
CA ASP A 72 -18.52 -2.61 19.04
C ASP A 72 -18.79 -4.09 19.37
N ALA A 73 -19.66 -4.38 20.35
CA ALA A 73 -20.06 -5.74 20.69
C ALA A 73 -20.95 -6.39 19.61
N ASP A 74 -21.90 -5.64 19.04
CA ASP A 74 -22.71 -6.08 17.90
C ASP A 74 -21.84 -6.34 16.67
N ARG A 75 -20.80 -5.52 16.43
CA ARG A 75 -19.83 -5.75 15.35
C ARG A 75 -19.00 -7.01 15.54
N ALA A 76 -18.48 -7.21 16.74
CA ALA A 76 -17.72 -8.41 17.08
C ALA A 76 -18.56 -9.69 16.96
N ASP A 77 -19.83 -9.64 17.40
CA ASP A 77 -20.75 -10.75 17.25
C ASP A 77 -21.08 -11.06 15.78
N LEU A 78 -21.36 -10.04 14.96
CA LEU A 78 -21.60 -10.21 13.52
C LEU A 78 -20.38 -10.81 12.81
N MET A 79 -19.18 -10.32 13.08
CA MET A 79 -17.95 -10.86 12.48
C MET A 79 -17.65 -12.28 13.00
N LYS A 80 -18.00 -12.61 14.24
CA LYS A 80 -17.88 -13.99 14.74
C LYS A 80 -18.82 -14.95 14.01
N ARG A 81 -20.07 -14.53 13.75
CA ARG A 81 -21.09 -15.38 13.11
C ARG A 81 -20.96 -15.45 11.59
N PHE A 82 -20.57 -14.34 10.95
CA PHE A 82 -20.63 -14.18 9.49
C PHE A 82 -19.31 -13.72 8.87
N GLY A 83 -18.22 -13.59 9.64
CA GLY A 83 -16.95 -13.04 9.15
C GLY A 83 -16.37 -13.81 7.98
N SER A 84 -16.37 -15.15 8.04
CA SER A 84 -15.90 -16.00 6.94
C SER A 84 -16.68 -15.75 5.65
N ASP A 85 -17.99 -15.54 5.74
CA ASP A 85 -18.83 -15.26 4.58
C ASP A 85 -18.52 -13.86 4.05
N LEU A 86 -18.54 -12.83 4.92
CA LEU A 86 -18.25 -11.44 4.55
C LEU A 86 -16.87 -11.24 3.92
N GLN A 87 -15.92 -12.13 4.23
CA GLN A 87 -14.58 -12.15 3.68
C GLN A 87 -14.45 -12.96 2.37
N SER A 88 -15.41 -13.80 1.99
CA SER A 88 -15.23 -14.75 0.87
C SER A 88 -15.37 -14.15 -0.53
N ASN A 89 -15.32 -12.81 -0.69
CA ASN A 89 -15.47 -12.06 -1.95
C ASN A 89 -16.78 -12.31 -2.74
N ASN A 90 -17.76 -13.04 -2.20
CA ASN A 90 -19.06 -13.32 -2.83
C ASN A 90 -20.25 -12.74 -2.04
N ASN A 91 -20.11 -11.49 -1.57
CA ASN A 91 -21.10 -10.84 -0.70
C ASN A 91 -22.52 -10.86 -1.30
N GLN A 92 -22.68 -10.82 -2.63
CA GLN A 92 -24.01 -10.82 -3.25
C GLN A 92 -24.79 -12.13 -3.04
N ASP A 93 -24.13 -13.29 -3.09
CA ASP A 93 -24.82 -14.56 -2.88
C ASP A 93 -25.04 -14.86 -1.40
N ILE A 94 -24.13 -14.42 -0.53
CA ILE A 94 -24.27 -14.52 0.92
C ILE A 94 -25.43 -13.65 1.41
N LEU A 95 -25.52 -12.42 0.91
CA LEU A 95 -26.65 -11.55 1.20
C LEU A 95 -27.95 -12.25 0.77
N LYS A 96 -28.04 -12.86 -0.42
CA LYS A 96 -29.26 -13.59 -0.82
C LYS A 96 -29.66 -14.71 0.13
N GLN A 97 -28.69 -15.32 0.82
CA GLN A 97 -28.90 -16.48 1.70
C GLN A 97 -29.10 -16.10 3.18
N ASN A 98 -28.80 -14.86 3.59
CA ASN A 98 -28.86 -14.43 4.98
C ASN A 98 -29.81 -13.25 5.21
N GLN A 99 -30.99 -13.54 5.77
CA GLN A 99 -32.04 -12.54 6.04
C GLN A 99 -31.62 -11.48 7.07
N GLU A 100 -30.79 -11.82 8.07
CA GLU A 100 -30.32 -10.84 9.06
C GLU A 100 -29.39 -9.80 8.41
N LEU A 101 -28.40 -10.25 7.64
CA LEU A 101 -27.47 -9.36 6.95
C LEU A 101 -28.19 -8.50 5.90
N GLN A 102 -29.18 -9.06 5.20
CA GLN A 102 -30.04 -8.30 4.28
C GLN A 102 -30.82 -7.20 4.99
N GLY A 103 -31.48 -7.52 6.10
CA GLY A 103 -32.23 -6.53 6.88
C GLY A 103 -31.36 -5.40 7.45
N ARG A 104 -30.05 -5.65 7.60
CA ARG A 104 -29.06 -4.67 8.06
C ARG A 104 -28.37 -3.92 6.94
N ARG A 105 -28.54 -4.29 5.68
CA ARG A 105 -27.78 -3.71 4.57
C ARG A 105 -28.16 -2.24 4.37
N LEU A 106 -27.13 -1.40 4.31
CA LEU A 106 -27.28 0.03 4.01
C LEU A 106 -27.43 0.28 2.51
N ILE A 107 -28.04 1.41 2.18
CA ILE A 107 -27.91 1.98 0.83
C ILE A 107 -26.44 2.38 0.64
N VAL A 108 -25.80 1.86 -0.39
CA VAL A 108 -24.41 2.20 -0.74
C VAL A 108 -24.31 2.53 -2.23
N PRO A 109 -23.27 3.26 -2.66
CA PRO A 109 -23.00 3.47 -4.08
C PRO A 109 -22.74 2.14 -4.80
N GLU A 110 -23.24 2.03 -6.02
CA GLU A 110 -22.85 0.97 -6.95
C GLU A 110 -21.38 1.17 -7.39
N TYR A 111 -20.77 0.14 -8.01
CA TYR A 111 -19.33 0.14 -8.30
C TYR A 111 -18.88 1.32 -9.20
N ASP A 112 -19.74 1.78 -10.11
CA ASP A 112 -19.49 2.90 -11.02
C ASP A 112 -20.12 4.23 -10.55
N ASP A 113 -20.84 4.22 -9.43
CA ASP A 113 -21.44 5.42 -8.86
C ASP A 113 -20.38 6.29 -8.18
N LYS A 114 -19.99 7.36 -8.87
CA LYS A 114 -19.03 8.37 -8.41
C LYS A 114 -19.70 9.54 -7.69
N SER A 115 -20.98 9.44 -7.30
CA SER A 115 -21.71 10.55 -6.67
C SER A 115 -21.09 11.03 -5.36
N LEU A 116 -20.47 10.13 -4.58
CA LEU A 116 -19.74 10.48 -3.35
C LEU A 116 -18.27 10.84 -3.58
N ASP A 117 -17.75 10.71 -4.81
CA ASP A 117 -16.44 11.24 -5.13
C ASP A 117 -16.48 12.78 -5.03
N CYS A 118 -15.31 13.35 -4.79
CA CYS A 118 -15.09 14.78 -4.79
C CYS A 118 -13.80 15.02 -5.54
N GLY A 119 -13.76 16.07 -6.38
CA GLY A 119 -12.66 16.43 -7.31
C GLY A 119 -11.23 16.11 -6.84
N THR A 120 -10.30 16.05 -7.81
CA THR A 120 -8.94 15.59 -7.55
C THR A 120 -8.21 16.52 -6.57
N THR A 121 -8.46 17.83 -6.69
CA THR A 121 -7.99 18.88 -5.77
C THR A 121 -9.12 19.37 -4.86
N ALA A 122 -8.75 20.03 -3.75
CA ALA A 122 -9.70 20.65 -2.84
C ALA A 122 -10.52 21.76 -3.51
N GLN A 123 -9.87 22.54 -4.37
CA GLN A 123 -10.53 23.60 -5.13
C GLN A 123 -11.59 23.03 -6.09
N GLU A 124 -11.27 21.96 -6.82
CA GLU A 124 -12.25 21.26 -7.68
C GLU A 124 -13.41 20.69 -6.87
N CYS A 125 -13.10 20.04 -5.75
CA CYS A 125 -14.10 19.45 -4.85
C CYS A 125 -15.08 20.52 -4.32
N LEU A 126 -14.58 21.66 -3.82
CA LEU A 126 -15.44 22.75 -3.36
C LEU A 126 -16.21 23.42 -4.50
N ALA A 127 -15.60 23.58 -5.68
CA ALA A 127 -16.26 24.14 -6.86
C ALA A 127 -17.41 23.24 -7.32
N GLU A 128 -17.21 21.92 -7.36
CA GLU A 128 -18.24 20.93 -7.68
C GLU A 128 -19.42 21.02 -6.69
N VAL A 129 -19.14 21.05 -5.39
CA VAL A 129 -20.16 21.14 -4.34
C VAL A 129 -20.96 22.45 -4.43
N ARG A 130 -20.27 23.58 -4.68
CA ARG A 130 -20.90 24.90 -4.79
C ARG A 130 -21.70 25.09 -6.08
N ALA A 131 -21.31 24.42 -7.15
CA ALA A 131 -22.02 24.48 -8.43
C ALA A 131 -23.45 23.94 -8.31
N ASP A 132 -23.68 22.95 -7.45
CA ASP A 132 -25.02 22.41 -7.16
C ASP A 132 -25.10 21.91 -5.71
N LEU A 133 -25.33 22.85 -4.79
CA LEU A 133 -25.49 22.57 -3.36
C LEU A 133 -26.68 21.63 -3.07
N PRO A 134 -27.90 21.85 -3.63
CA PRO A 134 -29.02 20.95 -3.39
C PRO A 134 -28.74 19.51 -3.81
N LYS A 135 -28.10 19.29 -4.97
CA LYS A 135 -27.72 17.95 -5.43
C LYS A 135 -26.67 17.32 -4.52
N SER A 136 -25.65 18.07 -4.13
CA SER A 136 -24.59 17.58 -3.24
C SER A 136 -25.16 17.16 -1.89
N LYS A 137 -26.09 17.96 -1.34
CA LYS A 137 -26.83 17.65 -0.13
C LYS A 137 -27.67 16.39 -0.27
N ALA A 138 -28.45 16.27 -1.34
CA ALA A 138 -29.28 15.09 -1.59
C ALA A 138 -28.44 13.80 -1.67
N VAL A 139 -27.24 13.85 -2.27
CA VAL A 139 -26.32 12.71 -2.31
C VAL A 139 -25.80 12.34 -0.91
N VAL A 140 -25.37 13.33 -0.13
CA VAL A 140 -24.90 13.09 1.26
C VAL A 140 -26.02 12.54 2.13
N GLU A 141 -27.25 13.05 2.00
CA GLU A 141 -28.43 12.57 2.71
C GLU A 141 -28.80 11.13 2.31
N LYS A 142 -28.75 10.81 1.00
CA LYS A 142 -29.01 9.44 0.50
C LYS A 142 -28.10 8.39 1.15
N TYR A 143 -26.84 8.74 1.41
CA TYR A 143 -25.82 7.82 1.96
C TYR A 143 -25.47 8.11 3.42
N ALA A 144 -26.30 8.84 4.16
CA ALA A 144 -25.98 9.32 5.51
C ALA A 144 -25.59 8.21 6.50
N GLU A 145 -26.27 7.05 6.48
CA GLU A 145 -25.95 5.93 7.36
C GLU A 145 -24.56 5.32 7.06
N LEU A 146 -24.18 5.20 5.78
CA LEU A 146 -22.86 4.74 5.36
C LEU A 146 -21.79 5.74 5.79
N LEU A 147 -22.02 7.02 5.55
CA LEU A 147 -21.10 8.09 5.94
C LEU A 147 -20.92 8.14 7.46
N ALA A 148 -21.97 7.90 8.24
CA ALA A 148 -21.87 7.77 9.69
C ALA A 148 -21.04 6.54 10.13
N ASN A 149 -21.08 5.43 9.39
CA ASN A 149 -20.16 4.31 9.61
C ASN A 149 -18.70 4.72 9.32
N VAL A 150 -18.45 5.44 8.23
CA VAL A 150 -17.12 5.95 7.84
C VAL A 150 -16.59 6.94 8.88
N ASP A 151 -17.40 7.89 9.35
CA ASP A 151 -17.02 8.89 10.36
C ASP A 151 -16.62 8.25 11.69
N ARG A 152 -17.24 7.13 12.05
CA ARG A 152 -16.93 6.36 13.27
C ARG A 152 -15.61 5.61 13.21
N LEU A 153 -15.00 5.45 12.02
CA LEU A 153 -13.67 4.85 11.93
C LEU A 153 -12.61 5.66 12.70
N ALA A 154 -12.81 6.97 12.85
CA ALA A 154 -11.93 7.84 13.62
C ALA A 154 -11.97 7.56 15.14
N ASP A 155 -12.87 6.69 15.62
CA ASP A 155 -12.93 6.32 17.04
C ASP A 155 -12.01 5.13 17.39
N TYR A 156 -11.26 4.62 16.41
CA TYR A 156 -10.33 3.50 16.57
C TYR A 156 -8.88 3.94 16.38
N ASP A 157 -7.96 3.16 16.93
CA ASP A 157 -6.53 3.45 16.87
C ASP A 157 -5.84 2.68 15.74
N ILE A 158 -6.29 1.45 15.46
CA ILE A 158 -5.72 0.50 14.48
C ILE A 158 -6.84 -0.33 13.82
N PHE A 159 -6.57 -0.99 12.68
CA PHE A 159 -7.48 -1.92 11.96
C PHE A 159 -6.77 -3.23 11.58
N VAL A 160 -6.25 -3.94 12.56
CA VAL A 160 -5.44 -5.16 12.33
C VAL A 160 -6.35 -6.38 12.21
N SER A 161 -6.12 -7.30 11.26
CA SER A 161 -6.93 -8.52 11.15
C SER A 161 -6.85 -9.36 12.41
N ARG A 162 -7.99 -9.95 12.81
CA ARG A 162 -8.10 -10.73 14.06
C ARG A 162 -7.28 -12.02 14.05
N ASP A 163 -7.09 -12.56 12.86
CA ASP A 163 -6.30 -13.75 12.59
C ASP A 163 -4.86 -13.42 12.20
N TRP A 164 -4.48 -12.14 12.15
CA TRP A 164 -3.10 -11.77 11.83
C TRP A 164 -2.15 -12.17 12.99
N PRO A 165 -1.01 -12.81 12.69
CA PRO A 165 -0.56 -13.28 11.37
C PRO A 165 -1.24 -14.61 10.95
N ASN A 166 -1.69 -14.70 9.69
CA ASN A 166 -2.37 -15.90 9.14
C ASN A 166 -1.67 -16.45 7.89
N ASP A 167 -1.17 -17.69 7.95
CA ASP A 167 -0.45 -18.36 6.85
C ASP A 167 -1.33 -19.03 5.77
N ASP A 168 -2.65 -18.99 5.91
CA ASP A 168 -3.60 -19.55 4.93
C ASP A 168 -3.77 -18.67 3.69
N TYR A 169 -3.54 -17.36 3.83
CA TYR A 169 -3.64 -16.39 2.75
C TYR A 169 -2.29 -16.17 2.07
N GLY A 170 -2.32 -16.12 0.73
CA GLY A 170 -1.28 -15.56 -0.11
C GLY A 170 -1.71 -14.20 -0.69
N ILE A 171 -0.87 -13.62 -1.55
CA ILE A 171 -1.08 -12.25 -2.08
C ILE A 171 -2.41 -12.13 -2.86
N ALA A 172 -2.76 -13.13 -3.66
CA ALA A 172 -3.90 -13.04 -4.58
C ALA A 172 -5.26 -13.36 -3.93
N ASN A 173 -5.28 -13.95 -2.73
CA ASN A 173 -6.50 -14.46 -2.10
C ASN A 173 -6.74 -13.94 -0.69
N LYS A 174 -5.94 -12.98 -0.20
CA LYS A 174 -6.24 -12.28 1.06
C LYS A 174 -7.49 -11.40 0.86
N PRO A 175 -8.53 -11.57 1.67
CA PRO A 175 -9.79 -10.84 1.49
C PRO A 175 -9.64 -9.40 2.00
N LEU A 176 -10.26 -8.45 1.29
CA LEU A 176 -10.20 -7.02 1.64
C LEU A 176 -11.59 -6.47 1.97
N PRO A 177 -11.73 -5.62 3.00
CA PRO A 177 -12.96 -4.90 3.24
C PRO A 177 -13.21 -3.90 2.10
N LYS A 178 -14.38 -3.25 2.09
CA LYS A 178 -14.75 -2.23 1.10
C LYS A 178 -14.01 -0.90 1.34
N LEU A 179 -12.69 -0.93 1.17
CA LEU A 179 -11.77 0.18 1.44
C LEU A 179 -12.06 1.45 0.64
N GLN A 180 -12.77 1.36 -0.50
CA GLN A 180 -13.17 2.52 -1.27
C GLN A 180 -14.06 3.47 -0.46
N PHE A 181 -14.88 2.95 0.46
CA PHE A 181 -15.81 3.75 1.26
C PHE A 181 -15.10 4.69 2.22
N VAL A 182 -13.90 4.34 2.69
CA VAL A 182 -13.10 5.17 3.61
C VAL A 182 -12.79 6.54 3.01
N LYS A 183 -12.73 6.65 1.68
CA LYS A 183 -12.42 7.89 0.97
C LYS A 183 -13.61 8.87 0.88
N TYR A 184 -14.83 8.43 1.16
CA TYR A 184 -16.03 9.24 0.96
C TYR A 184 -16.24 10.34 2.01
N GLY A 185 -15.46 10.37 3.09
CA GLY A 185 -15.55 11.42 4.11
C GLY A 185 -15.22 12.85 3.63
N ARG A 186 -14.59 13.01 2.46
CA ARG A 186 -14.19 14.33 1.92
C ARG A 186 -15.39 15.17 1.43
N LYS A 187 -16.33 14.57 0.70
CA LYS A 187 -17.47 15.30 0.10
C LYS A 187 -18.38 15.91 1.17
N PRO A 188 -18.77 15.20 2.24
CA PRO A 188 -19.54 15.79 3.33
C PRO A 188 -18.79 16.94 4.03
N ALA A 189 -17.47 16.86 4.17
CA ALA A 189 -16.68 17.95 4.77
C ALA A 189 -16.69 19.21 3.89
N ALA A 190 -16.54 19.03 2.58
CA ALA A 190 -16.65 20.11 1.60
C ALA A 190 -18.07 20.71 1.56
N LEU A 191 -19.11 19.89 1.71
CA LEU A 191 -20.50 20.33 1.84
C LEU A 191 -20.73 21.14 3.12
N ASP A 192 -20.29 20.64 4.27
CA ASP A 192 -20.36 21.37 5.55
C ASP A 192 -19.71 22.76 5.42
N TRP A 193 -18.54 22.84 4.77
CA TRP A 193 -17.86 24.11 4.53
C TRP A 193 -18.65 25.04 3.60
N ALA A 194 -19.16 24.51 2.48
CA ALA A 194 -19.89 25.29 1.49
C ALA A 194 -21.25 25.80 1.99
N GLU A 195 -21.87 25.11 2.95
CA GLU A 195 -23.12 25.51 3.62
C GLU A 195 -22.88 26.44 4.83
N GLY A 196 -21.64 26.82 5.13
CA GLY A 196 -21.33 27.69 6.27
C GLY A 196 -21.42 26.98 7.63
N ARG A 197 -21.27 25.65 7.66
CA ARG A 197 -21.08 24.86 8.89
C ARG A 197 -19.58 24.63 9.12
N GLU A 198 -18.83 25.71 9.27
CA GLU A 198 -17.36 25.63 9.24
C GLU A 198 -16.76 24.79 10.37
N ALA A 199 -17.33 24.86 11.57
CA ALA A 199 -16.88 24.05 12.72
C ALA A 199 -17.03 22.55 12.45
N GLU A 200 -18.16 22.14 11.86
CA GLU A 200 -18.41 20.74 11.49
C GLU A 200 -17.49 20.28 10.36
N ALA A 201 -17.23 21.14 9.38
CA ALA A 201 -16.29 20.86 8.30
C ALA A 201 -14.87 20.59 8.84
N TRP A 202 -14.37 21.43 9.75
CA TRP A 202 -13.06 21.23 10.39
C TRP A 202 -13.01 19.95 11.21
N LYS A 203 -14.03 19.71 12.03
CA LYS A 203 -14.15 18.48 12.81
C LYS A 203 -14.09 17.24 11.92
N ARG A 204 -14.82 17.24 10.80
CA ARG A 204 -14.84 16.11 9.87
C ARG A 204 -13.52 15.91 9.14
N VAL A 205 -12.89 16.99 8.65
CA VAL A 205 -11.55 16.94 8.02
C VAL A 205 -10.53 16.30 8.96
N CYS A 206 -10.50 16.74 10.22
CA CYS A 206 -9.53 16.25 11.19
C CYS A 206 -9.81 14.81 11.62
N ARG A 207 -11.08 14.42 11.79
CA ARG A 207 -11.46 13.02 12.01
C ARG A 207 -11.11 12.12 10.83
N ASN A 208 -11.28 12.56 9.59
CA ASN A 208 -10.84 11.81 8.42
C ASN A 208 -9.32 11.60 8.42
N ILE A 209 -8.53 12.63 8.75
CA ILE A 209 -7.07 12.52 8.88
C ILE A 209 -6.71 11.50 9.98
N LYS A 210 -7.41 11.51 11.11
CA LYS A 210 -7.24 10.51 12.16
C LYS A 210 -7.43 9.08 11.63
N THR A 211 -8.54 8.81 10.93
CA THR A 211 -8.77 7.52 10.27
C THR A 211 -7.61 7.15 9.34
N GLY A 212 -7.15 8.10 8.52
CA GLY A 212 -6.02 7.88 7.62
C GLY A 212 -4.72 7.52 8.34
N ARG A 213 -4.41 8.20 9.46
CA ARG A 213 -3.25 7.91 10.32
C ARG A 213 -3.36 6.54 10.99
N SER A 214 -4.53 6.19 11.51
CA SER A 214 -4.80 4.86 12.08
C SER A 214 -4.63 3.73 11.06
N MET A 215 -4.89 3.99 9.78
CA MET A 215 -4.61 3.04 8.69
C MET A 215 -3.13 2.94 8.29
N LEU A 216 -2.27 3.89 8.66
CA LEU A 216 -0.81 3.72 8.51
C LEU A 216 -0.25 2.76 9.57
N ASN A 217 -0.89 2.71 10.75
CA ASN A 217 -0.50 1.88 11.90
C ASN A 217 -1.26 0.53 11.93
N ASN A 218 -1.50 -0.06 10.75
CA ASN A 218 -2.50 -1.12 10.56
C ASN A 218 -1.97 -2.56 10.52
N ASP A 219 -2.85 -3.53 10.20
CA ASP A 219 -2.44 -4.78 9.54
C ASP A 219 -1.44 -4.40 8.44
N PRO A 220 -0.25 -5.02 8.41
CA PRO A 220 0.83 -4.65 7.52
C PRO A 220 0.56 -4.88 6.01
N GLU A 221 -0.66 -4.72 5.51
CA GLU A 221 -0.88 -4.73 4.06
C GLU A 221 -0.68 -3.35 3.46
N LEU A 222 -0.03 -3.33 2.30
CA LEU A 222 0.29 -2.11 1.59
C LEU A 222 -0.95 -1.28 1.24
N ILE A 223 -2.06 -1.96 0.92
CA ILE A 223 -3.29 -1.28 0.50
C ILE A 223 -3.86 -0.38 1.60
N TYR A 224 -3.78 -0.77 2.89
CA TYR A 224 -4.25 0.08 3.99
C TYR A 224 -3.44 1.36 4.08
N ALA A 225 -2.10 1.27 3.99
CA ALA A 225 -1.23 2.44 4.01
C ALA A 225 -1.46 3.36 2.80
N MET A 226 -1.69 2.79 1.61
CA MET A 226 -2.03 3.56 0.41
C MET A 226 -3.35 4.33 0.57
N ILE A 227 -4.39 3.69 1.13
CA ILE A 227 -5.69 4.32 1.37
C ILE A 227 -5.57 5.37 2.46
N GLY A 228 -4.91 5.04 3.59
CA GLY A 228 -4.68 5.95 4.71
C GLY A 228 -3.94 7.21 4.30
N ASN A 229 -2.82 7.07 3.57
CA ASN A 229 -2.06 8.19 3.05
C ASN A 229 -2.90 9.06 2.08
N ALA A 230 -3.71 8.44 1.21
CA ALA A 230 -4.59 9.19 0.32
C ALA A 230 -5.66 10.00 1.09
N VAL A 231 -6.19 9.46 2.19
CA VAL A 231 -7.15 10.14 3.07
C VAL A 231 -6.48 11.32 3.76
N ILE A 232 -5.28 11.15 4.34
CA ILE A 232 -4.51 12.23 4.97
C ILE A 232 -4.24 13.36 3.96
N ARG A 233 -3.68 13.01 2.80
CA ARG A 233 -3.29 13.97 1.76
C ARG A 233 -4.47 14.81 1.26
N ARG A 234 -5.60 14.16 0.94
CA ARG A 234 -6.79 14.83 0.41
C ARG A 234 -7.51 15.71 1.43
N ASN A 235 -7.52 15.30 2.70
CA ASN A 235 -8.12 16.11 3.76
C ASN A 235 -7.19 17.25 4.21
N THR A 236 -5.87 17.08 4.16
CA THR A 236 -4.90 18.17 4.36
C THR A 236 -5.01 19.23 3.26
N ASP A 237 -5.21 18.80 2.01
CA ASP A 237 -5.48 19.69 0.88
C ASP A 237 -6.79 20.47 1.08
N LEU A 238 -7.86 19.80 1.55
CA LEU A 238 -9.13 20.46 1.86
C LEU A 238 -8.98 21.47 3.01
N ALA A 239 -8.28 21.10 4.09
CA ALA A 239 -7.97 21.98 5.20
C ALA A 239 -7.22 23.24 4.74
N ALA A 240 -6.24 23.08 3.87
CA ALA A 240 -5.47 24.19 3.33
C ALA A 240 -6.34 25.16 2.52
N GLN A 241 -7.24 24.64 1.68
CA GLN A 241 -8.18 25.45 0.92
C GLN A 241 -9.21 26.15 1.82
N MET A 242 -9.73 25.48 2.85
CA MET A 242 -10.62 26.11 3.84
C MET A 242 -9.92 27.25 4.58
N LEU A 243 -8.66 27.03 4.98
CA LEU A 243 -7.83 28.04 5.65
C LEU A 243 -7.50 29.23 4.74
N TYR A 244 -7.27 28.98 3.45
CA TYR A 244 -7.09 30.02 2.45
C TYR A 244 -8.33 30.90 2.29
N GLU A 245 -9.53 30.29 2.31
CA GLU A 245 -10.79 31.03 2.19
C GLU A 245 -11.14 31.83 3.45
N LYS A 246 -10.81 31.30 4.64
CA LYS A 246 -11.09 31.94 5.93
C LYS A 246 -9.88 31.83 6.90
N PRO A 247 -8.88 32.72 6.75
CA PRO A 247 -7.66 32.70 7.56
C PRO A 247 -7.87 32.74 9.08
N GLU A 248 -8.98 33.31 9.55
CA GLU A 248 -9.30 33.42 10.98
C GLU A 248 -9.40 32.06 11.69
N TRP A 249 -9.62 30.97 10.95
CA TRP A 249 -9.65 29.61 11.48
C TRP A 249 -8.29 29.10 11.97
N ALA A 250 -7.18 29.74 11.59
CA ALA A 250 -5.85 29.39 12.08
C ALA A 250 -5.72 29.40 13.62
N ASN A 251 -6.57 30.19 14.29
CA ASN A 251 -6.64 30.34 15.75
C ASN A 251 -7.88 29.68 16.38
N ARG A 252 -8.70 28.95 15.60
CA ARG A 252 -10.01 28.43 16.03
C ARG A 252 -10.23 26.97 15.68
N LEU A 253 -9.16 26.23 15.38
CA LEU A 253 -9.26 24.81 15.08
C LEU A 253 -9.89 24.07 16.28
N PRO A 254 -10.83 23.14 16.04
CA PRO A 254 -11.44 22.35 17.11
C PRO A 254 -10.44 21.34 17.69
N ALA A 255 -10.72 20.84 18.90
CA ALA A 255 -9.85 19.90 19.60
C ALA A 255 -9.62 18.59 18.82
N GLU A 256 -10.57 18.19 17.97
CA GLU A 256 -10.40 17.04 17.07
C GLU A 256 -9.23 17.20 16.08
N CYS A 257 -8.72 18.41 15.87
CA CYS A 257 -7.58 18.69 15.01
C CYS A 257 -6.22 18.62 15.73
N ASP A 258 -6.20 18.43 17.05
CA ASP A 258 -4.97 18.36 17.82
C ASP A 258 -4.08 17.21 17.31
N GLY A 259 -2.86 17.56 16.91
CA GLY A 259 -1.87 16.63 16.34
C GLY A 259 -2.19 16.08 14.93
N MET A 260 -3.37 16.33 14.36
CA MET A 260 -3.77 15.72 13.09
C MET A 260 -2.92 16.20 11.90
N PHE A 261 -2.53 17.48 11.95
CA PHE A 261 -1.68 18.10 10.94
C PHE A 261 -0.20 18.07 11.28
N ASP A 262 0.20 17.41 12.37
CA ASP A 262 1.62 17.18 12.63
C ASP A 262 2.23 16.43 11.45
N VAL A 263 3.52 16.65 11.21
CA VAL A 263 4.22 15.98 10.11
C VAL A 263 4.27 14.49 10.39
N LEU A 264 3.97 13.64 9.40
CA LEU A 264 4.15 12.18 9.54
C LEU A 264 5.57 11.90 10.05
N PRO A 265 5.73 11.28 11.23
CA PRO A 265 7.04 10.91 11.72
C PRO A 265 7.64 9.79 10.86
N ALA A 266 8.94 9.52 11.04
CA ALA A 266 9.63 8.53 10.22
C ALA A 266 9.02 7.12 10.38
N GLU A 267 8.45 6.84 11.55
CA GLU A 267 7.79 5.58 11.88
C GLU A 267 6.50 5.38 11.06
N GLU A 268 5.67 6.41 10.88
CA GLU A 268 4.47 6.33 10.04
C GLU A 268 4.78 6.32 8.54
N GLN A 269 5.97 6.77 8.15
CA GLN A 269 6.46 6.69 6.77
C GLN A 269 7.18 5.37 6.46
N ASN A 270 7.56 4.59 7.49
CA ASN A 270 8.31 3.36 7.34
C ASN A 270 7.39 2.21 6.91
N ILE A 271 7.75 1.55 5.81
CA ILE A 271 6.98 0.43 5.26
C ILE A 271 7.63 -0.94 5.50
N CYS A 272 8.57 -1.07 6.45
CA CYS A 272 9.20 -2.34 6.79
C CYS A 272 8.17 -3.40 7.20
N LEU A 273 7.24 -3.07 8.11
CA LEU A 273 6.18 -4.00 8.52
C LEU A 273 5.38 -4.48 7.29
N ILE A 274 5.12 -3.57 6.35
CA ILE A 274 4.43 -3.88 5.09
C ILE A 274 5.26 -4.84 4.23
N ALA A 275 6.56 -4.58 4.07
CA ALA A 275 7.45 -5.45 3.33
C ALA A 275 7.55 -6.85 3.96
N GLN A 276 7.53 -6.96 5.29
CA GLN A 276 7.51 -8.24 6.01
C GLN A 276 6.24 -9.05 5.71
N GLU A 277 5.08 -8.41 5.73
CA GLU A 277 3.81 -9.08 5.45
C GLU A 277 3.67 -9.47 3.98
N GLU A 278 4.01 -8.59 3.05
CA GLU A 278 4.00 -8.90 1.61
C GLU A 278 4.97 -10.05 1.27
N PHE A 279 6.12 -10.11 1.95
CA PHE A 279 7.04 -11.24 1.86
C PHE A 279 6.43 -12.53 2.42
N ARG A 280 5.72 -12.46 3.55
CA ARG A 280 5.01 -13.59 4.15
C ARG A 280 3.88 -14.11 3.25
N LEU A 281 3.06 -13.22 2.68
CA LEU A 281 2.02 -13.57 1.72
C LEU A 281 2.62 -14.18 0.45
N SER A 282 3.76 -13.66 -0.03
CA SER A 282 4.53 -14.28 -1.13
C SER A 282 4.96 -15.69 -0.78
N ALA A 283 5.46 -15.92 0.44
CA ALA A 283 5.89 -17.23 0.91
C ALA A 283 4.73 -18.24 0.92
N ASN A 284 3.54 -17.83 1.36
CA ASN A 284 2.36 -18.71 1.38
C ASN A 284 1.90 -19.05 -0.04
N SER A 285 1.87 -18.07 -0.94
CA SER A 285 1.60 -18.31 -2.37
C SER A 285 2.60 -19.29 -2.99
N LEU A 286 3.89 -19.11 -2.71
CA LEU A 286 4.96 -19.98 -3.23
C LEU A 286 4.87 -21.41 -2.72
N ARG A 287 4.67 -21.62 -1.41
CA ARG A 287 4.52 -22.97 -0.82
C ARG A 287 3.30 -23.69 -1.39
N ARG A 288 2.19 -22.97 -1.57
CA ARG A 288 0.99 -23.52 -2.20
C ARG A 288 1.26 -23.91 -3.65
N TRP A 289 1.95 -23.07 -4.41
CA TRP A 289 2.28 -23.35 -5.79
C TRP A 289 3.24 -24.54 -5.94
N GLU A 290 4.25 -24.63 -5.08
CA GLU A 290 5.16 -25.78 -5.00
C GLU A 290 4.39 -27.08 -4.68
N PHE A 291 3.46 -27.04 -3.72
CA PHE A 291 2.59 -28.17 -3.40
C PHE A 291 1.64 -28.56 -4.55
N GLU A 292 0.99 -27.58 -5.18
CA GLU A 292 0.11 -27.81 -6.33
C GLU A 292 0.89 -28.35 -7.53
N GLN A 293 2.11 -27.88 -7.78
CA GLN A 293 3.01 -28.40 -8.81
C GLN A 293 3.41 -29.84 -8.54
N GLN A 294 3.76 -30.20 -7.29
CA GLN A 294 4.03 -31.58 -6.90
C GLN A 294 2.81 -32.49 -7.12
N ARG A 295 1.58 -31.99 -6.92
CA ARG A 295 0.34 -32.72 -7.21
C ARG A 295 -0.01 -32.79 -8.70
N LEU A 296 0.20 -31.71 -9.45
CA LEU A 296 -0.03 -31.64 -10.90
C LEU A 296 0.97 -32.49 -11.67
N TRP A 297 2.17 -32.75 -11.17
CA TRP A 297 3.08 -33.73 -11.76
C TRP A 297 2.49 -35.16 -11.72
N PHE A 298 1.65 -35.47 -10.72
CA PHE A 298 0.88 -36.72 -10.67
C PHE A 298 -0.33 -36.74 -11.63
N LEU A 299 -0.79 -35.59 -12.15
CA LEU A 299 -2.05 -35.48 -12.90
C LEU A 299 -1.99 -34.77 -14.27
N GLN A 300 -0.86 -34.22 -14.69
CA GLN A 300 -0.80 -33.32 -15.85
C GLN A 300 0.08 -33.87 -17.00
N LYS A 301 -0.43 -34.93 -17.63
CA LYS A 301 -0.72 -34.83 -19.06
C LYS A 301 -1.84 -33.78 -19.13
N TRP A 302 -1.71 -32.70 -19.93
CA TRP A 302 -2.84 -31.95 -20.54
C TRP A 302 -3.23 -30.48 -20.16
N TYR A 303 -2.50 -29.66 -19.37
CA TYR A 303 -2.96 -28.27 -19.11
C TYR A 303 -1.90 -27.13 -19.10
N MET A 304 -0.78 -27.25 -19.83
CA MET A 304 0.02 -26.06 -20.16
C MET A 304 -0.32 -25.61 -21.58
N ASN A 305 -1.36 -24.80 -21.69
CA ASN A 305 -1.54 -23.97 -22.88
C ASN A 305 -0.51 -22.85 -22.77
N VAL A 306 0.55 -22.97 -23.57
CA VAL A 306 1.69 -22.04 -23.65
C VAL A 306 1.25 -20.58 -23.82
N ASN A 307 0.04 -20.37 -24.34
CA ASN A 307 -0.60 -19.06 -24.53
C ASN A 307 -0.93 -18.34 -23.22
N GLY A 308 -1.30 -19.03 -22.13
CA GLY A 308 -1.66 -18.37 -20.87
C GLY A 308 -0.44 -17.84 -20.10
N PHE A 309 0.69 -18.53 -20.21
CA PHE A 309 1.98 -18.05 -19.67
C PHE A 309 2.51 -16.91 -20.55
N TYR A 310 2.33 -16.98 -21.88
CA TYR A 310 2.67 -15.90 -22.80
C TYR A 310 1.84 -14.63 -22.54
N GLU A 311 0.53 -14.76 -22.32
CA GLU A 311 -0.36 -13.63 -22.02
C GLU A 311 0.01 -12.95 -20.68
N LEU A 312 0.30 -13.75 -19.65
CA LEU A 312 0.78 -13.23 -18.36
C LEU A 312 2.12 -12.48 -18.50
N LEU A 313 3.03 -12.98 -19.33
CA LEU A 313 4.33 -12.34 -19.60
C LEU A 313 4.20 -11.09 -20.46
N THR A 314 3.31 -11.07 -21.45
CA THR A 314 3.07 -9.88 -22.30
C THR A 314 2.35 -8.74 -21.58
N LEU A 315 1.55 -9.04 -20.54
CA LEU A 315 0.94 -8.02 -19.68
C LEU A 315 1.94 -7.34 -18.74
N MET A 316 3.16 -7.89 -18.63
CA MET A 316 4.16 -7.51 -17.64
C MET A 316 5.42 -6.86 -18.24
N ASN A 317 5.34 -6.16 -19.38
CA ASN A 317 6.34 -5.20 -19.90
C ASN A 317 7.87 -5.52 -19.82
N GLY A 318 8.28 -6.75 -19.53
CA GLY A 318 9.68 -7.16 -19.45
C GLY A 318 10.09 -7.85 -20.75
N GLU A 319 11.16 -7.37 -21.38
CA GLU A 319 11.81 -8.09 -22.48
C GLU A 319 12.51 -9.34 -21.92
N ILE A 320 11.81 -10.46 -21.86
CA ILE A 320 12.46 -11.76 -21.64
C ILE A 320 13.02 -12.20 -22.98
N GLN A 321 14.33 -12.43 -23.06
CA GLN A 321 14.92 -12.99 -24.26
C GLN A 321 14.35 -14.39 -24.50
N TYR A 322 13.90 -14.66 -25.73
CA TYR A 322 13.38 -15.96 -26.18
C TYR A 322 14.29 -17.16 -25.79
N ALA A 323 15.59 -16.93 -25.62
CA ALA A 323 16.55 -17.92 -25.14
C ALA A 323 16.33 -18.38 -23.69
N ASP A 324 15.88 -17.48 -22.80
CA ASP A 324 15.60 -17.79 -21.39
C ASP A 324 14.33 -18.66 -21.25
N ILE A 325 13.36 -18.46 -22.15
CA ILE A 325 12.14 -19.30 -22.28
C ILE A 325 12.49 -20.70 -22.81
N MET A 326 13.39 -20.81 -23.79
CA MET A 326 13.78 -22.10 -24.35
C MET A 326 14.67 -22.93 -23.40
N LEU A 327 15.51 -22.29 -22.59
CA LEU A 327 16.31 -22.99 -21.56
C LEU A 327 15.43 -23.51 -20.41
N SER A 328 14.39 -22.75 -20.05
CA SER A 328 13.41 -23.15 -19.03
C SER A 328 12.42 -24.23 -19.50
N LEU A 329 12.20 -24.38 -20.82
CA LEU A 329 11.44 -25.49 -21.41
C LEU A 329 12.21 -26.82 -21.47
N LEU A 330 13.55 -26.78 -21.45
CA LEU A 330 14.41 -27.97 -21.44
C LEU A 330 14.64 -28.54 -20.03
N LEU A 331 14.38 -27.75 -18.98
CA LEU A 331 14.59 -28.09 -17.58
C LEU A 331 13.21 -28.19 -16.92
N ARG A 332 12.97 -29.21 -16.08
CA ARG A 332 11.66 -29.43 -15.45
C ARG A 332 11.13 -28.12 -14.86
N PRO A 333 9.92 -27.64 -15.22
CA PRO A 333 9.34 -26.48 -14.58
C PRO A 333 9.18 -26.84 -13.11
N ASN A 334 9.94 -26.16 -12.26
CA ASN A 334 10.01 -26.40 -10.81
C ASN A 334 10.00 -25.06 -10.09
N VAL A 335 9.25 -25.01 -9.00
CA VAL A 335 9.23 -23.95 -8.01
C VAL A 335 9.81 -24.53 -6.74
N ASP A 336 10.88 -23.91 -6.26
CA ASP A 336 11.45 -24.16 -4.94
C ASP A 336 11.16 -22.90 -4.12
N ALA A 337 10.22 -23.00 -3.17
CA ALA A 337 9.76 -21.83 -2.43
C ALA A 337 10.90 -21.23 -1.61
N GLU A 338 11.74 -22.04 -0.99
CA GLU A 338 12.87 -21.60 -0.16
C GLU A 338 13.89 -20.80 -0.97
N HIS A 339 14.29 -21.31 -2.13
CA HIS A 339 15.23 -20.63 -3.02
C HIS A 339 14.63 -19.36 -3.63
N THR A 340 13.36 -19.40 -4.05
CA THR A 340 12.68 -18.20 -4.56
C THR A 340 12.61 -17.12 -3.49
N LEU A 341 12.28 -17.50 -2.24
CA LEU A 341 12.23 -16.56 -1.11
C LEU A 341 13.59 -15.96 -0.79
N ALA A 342 14.65 -16.77 -0.78
CA ALA A 342 16.02 -16.28 -0.63
C ALA A 342 16.43 -15.32 -1.77
N HIS A 343 15.92 -15.54 -2.98
CA HIS A 343 16.22 -14.70 -4.13
C HIS A 343 15.55 -13.32 -4.03
N ILE A 344 14.30 -13.27 -3.54
CA ILE A 344 13.55 -12.00 -3.42
C ILE A 344 13.76 -11.28 -2.09
N SER A 345 14.26 -11.96 -1.06
CA SER A 345 14.42 -11.38 0.28
C SER A 345 15.22 -10.07 0.29
N PRO A 346 16.28 -9.86 -0.51
CA PRO A 346 17.01 -8.59 -0.49
C PRO A 346 16.14 -7.39 -0.90
N TYR A 347 15.14 -7.61 -1.77
CA TYR A 347 14.23 -6.55 -2.23
C TYR A 347 13.27 -6.12 -1.12
N PHE A 348 12.71 -7.07 -0.37
CA PHE A 348 11.84 -6.76 0.77
C PHE A 348 12.63 -6.27 2.00
N ALA A 349 13.76 -6.92 2.30
CA ALA A 349 14.58 -6.56 3.46
C ALA A 349 15.19 -5.16 3.34
N ALA A 350 15.33 -4.63 2.11
CA ALA A 350 15.82 -3.27 1.88
C ALA A 350 15.00 -2.20 2.61
N TYR A 351 13.70 -2.44 2.80
CA TYR A 351 12.77 -1.55 3.50
C TYR A 351 12.90 -1.63 5.04
N CYS A 352 13.54 -2.68 5.55
CA CYS A 352 13.67 -2.96 6.98
C CYS A 352 15.04 -2.60 7.57
N LYS A 353 16.00 -2.17 6.74
CA LYS A 353 17.35 -1.90 7.22
C LYS A 353 17.37 -0.61 8.06
N PRO A 354 18.00 -0.62 9.25
CA PRO A 354 17.95 0.50 10.19
C PRO A 354 18.51 1.80 9.62
N GLU A 355 19.47 1.74 8.71
CA GLU A 355 20.04 2.91 8.03
C GLU A 355 19.01 3.69 7.19
N LYS A 356 17.88 3.07 6.81
CA LYS A 356 16.82 3.72 6.04
C LYS A 356 15.97 4.68 6.88
N MET A 357 15.92 4.51 8.20
CA MET A 357 15.24 5.47 9.08
C MET A 357 15.86 6.87 9.01
N ALA A 358 17.18 6.96 8.80
CA ALA A 358 17.86 8.24 8.60
C ALA A 358 17.42 8.94 7.31
N ILE A 359 17.11 8.18 6.25
CA ILE A 359 16.59 8.73 4.98
C ILE A 359 15.24 9.39 5.22
N LEU A 360 14.32 8.70 5.92
CA LEU A 360 13.01 9.25 6.24
C LEU A 360 13.10 10.47 7.18
N LYS A 361 13.94 10.40 8.22
CA LYS A 361 14.15 11.49 9.17
C LYS A 361 14.74 12.74 8.50
N ASN A 362 15.70 12.57 7.59
CA ASN A 362 16.29 13.67 6.84
C ASN A 362 15.44 14.08 5.63
N ASP A 363 14.37 13.34 5.33
CA ASP A 363 13.52 13.50 4.16
C ASP A 363 14.32 13.49 2.85
N THR A 364 15.30 12.60 2.72
CA THR A 364 16.00 12.38 1.44
C THR A 364 15.21 11.41 0.58
N LYS A 365 15.26 11.56 -0.75
CA LYS A 365 14.50 10.70 -1.68
C LYS A 365 14.85 9.23 -1.45
N ALA A 366 13.87 8.44 -1.03
CA ALA A 366 14.04 7.02 -0.84
C ALA A 366 14.46 6.34 -2.16
N LYS A 367 15.54 5.56 -2.10
CA LYS A 367 16.01 4.68 -3.17
C LYS A 367 16.46 3.40 -2.50
N TRP A 368 15.51 2.50 -2.29
CA TRP A 368 15.75 1.33 -1.46
C TRP A 368 15.84 0.06 -2.28
N MET A 369 15.17 0.03 -3.43
CA MET A 369 15.26 -1.10 -4.35
C MET A 369 16.73 -1.37 -4.76
N PRO A 370 17.23 -2.60 -4.57
CA PRO A 370 18.53 -3.01 -5.10
C PRO A 370 18.57 -2.89 -6.64
N PRO A 371 19.76 -2.71 -7.24
CA PRO A 371 19.93 -2.71 -8.69
C PRO A 371 19.36 -3.96 -9.37
N GLU A 372 18.71 -3.80 -10.53
CA GLU A 372 18.09 -4.90 -11.29
C GLU A 372 19.13 -5.92 -11.82
N ASP A 373 20.37 -5.50 -12.01
CA ASP A 373 21.47 -6.36 -12.46
C ASP A 373 22.00 -7.32 -11.37
N MET A 374 21.57 -7.14 -10.11
CA MET A 374 21.95 -8.00 -8.99
C MET A 374 21.64 -9.49 -9.27
N ASN A 375 20.68 -9.79 -10.15
CA ASN A 375 20.26 -11.15 -10.49
C ASN A 375 20.86 -11.72 -11.78
N GLN A 376 21.71 -10.97 -12.49
CA GLN A 376 22.18 -11.35 -13.83
C GLN A 376 23.50 -12.13 -13.86
N THR A 377 24.10 -12.47 -12.71
CA THR A 377 25.35 -13.23 -12.68
C THR A 377 25.17 -14.66 -13.21
N PHE A 378 26.22 -15.20 -13.85
CA PHE A 378 26.21 -16.57 -14.38
C PHE A 378 25.88 -17.61 -13.30
N ALA A 379 26.43 -17.45 -12.09
CA ALA A 379 26.16 -18.34 -10.97
C ALA A 379 24.68 -18.36 -10.57
N LYS A 380 24.01 -17.19 -10.52
CA LYS A 380 22.58 -17.08 -10.23
C LYS A 380 21.72 -17.72 -11.33
N LYS A 381 22.03 -17.45 -12.60
CA LYS A 381 21.35 -18.10 -13.73
C LYS A 381 21.47 -19.63 -13.66
N TRP A 382 22.63 -20.14 -13.24
CA TRP A 382 22.87 -21.59 -13.09
C TRP A 382 22.16 -22.17 -11.86
N ALA A 383 22.09 -21.45 -10.74
CA ALA A 383 21.30 -21.85 -9.57
C ALA A 383 19.81 -22.01 -9.92
N CYS A 384 19.29 -21.12 -10.77
CA CYS A 384 17.91 -21.15 -11.24
C CYS A 384 17.56 -22.35 -12.14
N MET A 385 18.52 -23.17 -12.59
CA MET A 385 18.19 -24.40 -13.33
C MET A 385 17.31 -25.37 -12.54
N GLY A 386 17.46 -25.39 -11.21
CA GLY A 386 16.64 -26.21 -10.30
C GLY A 386 15.35 -25.55 -9.81
N ASN A 387 15.12 -24.27 -10.16
CA ASN A 387 14.02 -23.42 -9.70
C ASN A 387 13.60 -22.46 -10.84
N SER A 388 13.47 -23.00 -12.05
CA SER A 388 13.35 -22.18 -13.27
C SER A 388 12.11 -21.30 -13.24
N VAL A 389 10.99 -21.83 -12.79
CA VAL A 389 9.73 -21.12 -12.71
C VAL A 389 9.76 -20.09 -11.57
N GLY A 390 10.24 -20.47 -10.39
CA GLY A 390 10.32 -19.56 -9.24
C GLY A 390 11.22 -18.34 -9.51
N CYS A 391 12.41 -18.57 -10.08
CA CYS A 391 13.32 -17.49 -10.47
C CYS A 391 12.74 -16.56 -11.54
N ILE A 392 12.07 -17.09 -12.58
CA ILE A 392 11.50 -16.27 -13.66
C ILE A 392 10.34 -15.43 -13.12
N THR A 393 9.36 -16.05 -12.47
CA THR A 393 8.13 -15.38 -12.01
C THR A 393 8.45 -14.17 -11.12
N TYR A 394 9.42 -14.32 -10.23
CA TYR A 394 9.75 -13.25 -9.29
C TYR A 394 10.81 -12.26 -9.78
N ALA A 395 11.58 -12.57 -10.82
CA ALA A 395 12.45 -11.58 -11.47
C ALA A 395 11.66 -10.48 -12.21
N ILE A 396 10.42 -10.78 -12.64
CA ILE A 396 9.57 -9.88 -13.44
C ILE A 396 8.53 -9.15 -12.56
N THR A 397 8.18 -9.71 -11.40
CA THR A 397 7.14 -9.20 -10.49
C THR A 397 7.71 -8.49 -9.26
N LEU A 398 9.00 -8.13 -9.24
CA LEU A 398 9.63 -7.52 -8.07
C LEU A 398 8.84 -6.27 -7.63
N PRO A 399 8.41 -6.19 -6.36
CA PRO A 399 7.62 -5.07 -5.92
C PRO A 399 8.47 -3.80 -5.80
N ALA A 400 8.16 -2.81 -6.64
CA ALA A 400 8.73 -1.48 -6.56
C ALA A 400 7.90 -0.61 -5.59
N TYR A 401 8.09 -0.79 -4.27
CA TYR A 401 7.36 -0.03 -3.25
C TYR A 401 7.92 1.39 -3.02
N ASP A 402 9.07 1.75 -3.60
CA ASP A 402 9.65 3.10 -3.50
C ASP A 402 8.63 4.21 -3.82
N SER A 403 7.74 4.00 -4.80
CA SER A 403 6.68 4.97 -5.13
C SER A 403 5.70 5.21 -3.98
N ASN A 404 5.39 4.17 -3.18
CA ASN A 404 4.53 4.30 -2.01
C ASN A 404 5.24 5.07 -0.88
N VAL A 405 6.55 4.85 -0.72
CA VAL A 405 7.38 5.63 0.22
C VAL A 405 7.43 7.09 -0.21
N HIS A 406 7.67 7.38 -1.50
CA HIS A 406 7.67 8.76 -2.01
C HIS A 406 6.35 9.47 -1.72
N ARG A 407 5.22 8.79 -1.89
CA ARG A 407 3.90 9.35 -1.56
C ARG A 407 3.73 9.68 -0.07
N LEU A 408 4.33 8.90 0.83
CA LEU A 408 4.33 9.18 2.27
C LEU A 408 5.23 10.39 2.57
N GLN A 409 6.43 10.44 1.99
CA GLN A 409 7.34 11.58 2.11
C GLN A 409 6.71 12.88 1.57
N ASP A 410 6.03 12.82 0.43
CA ASP A 410 5.36 13.97 -0.17
C ASP A 410 4.17 14.44 0.68
N THR A 411 3.47 13.52 1.35
CA THR A 411 2.39 13.87 2.29
C THR A 411 2.95 14.52 3.57
N ALA A 412 4.10 14.05 4.07
CA ALA A 412 4.80 14.71 5.17
C ALA A 412 5.21 16.15 4.79
N MET A 413 5.69 16.38 3.56
CA MET A 413 5.98 17.74 3.08
C MET A 413 4.73 18.60 2.88
N GLN A 414 3.60 18.02 2.47
CA GLN A 414 2.33 18.74 2.44
C GLN A 414 1.92 19.21 3.85
N GLN A 415 2.05 18.35 4.86
CA GLN A 415 1.75 18.74 6.25
C GLN A 415 2.70 19.84 6.74
N ARG A 416 3.99 19.80 6.38
CA ARG A 416 4.93 20.91 6.63
C ARG A 416 4.47 22.21 5.99
N ALA A 417 4.04 22.18 4.72
CA ALA A 417 3.49 23.35 4.03
C ALA A 417 2.24 23.89 4.72
N PHE A 418 1.35 22.99 5.19
CA PHE A 418 0.16 23.38 5.94
C PHE A 418 0.49 23.97 7.32
N GLN A 419 1.48 23.44 8.03
CA GLN A 419 1.97 24.00 9.30
C GLN A 419 2.58 25.40 9.11
N ALA A 420 3.33 25.60 8.02
CA ALA A 420 3.81 26.91 7.63
C ALA A 420 2.64 27.89 7.35
N ALA A 421 1.61 27.43 6.63
CA ALA A 421 0.41 28.20 6.37
C ALA A 421 -0.30 28.60 7.68
N LEU A 422 -0.50 27.66 8.60
CA LEU A 422 -1.08 27.92 9.92
C LEU A 422 -0.29 28.98 10.68
N GLU A 423 1.04 28.86 10.76
CA GLU A 423 1.88 29.83 11.45
C GLU A 423 1.78 31.22 10.83
N LEU A 424 1.78 31.32 9.50
CA LEU A 424 1.58 32.60 8.80
C LEU A 424 0.21 33.20 9.08
N TYR A 425 -0.87 32.41 8.99
CA TYR A 425 -2.22 32.92 9.21
C TYR A 425 -2.53 33.31 10.65
N ARG A 426 -1.78 32.75 11.63
CA ARG A 426 -1.84 33.19 13.03
C ARG A 426 -1.25 34.58 13.23
N LEU A 427 -0.39 35.05 12.33
CA LEU A 427 0.13 36.41 12.37
C LEU A 427 -0.90 37.41 11.81
N PRO A 428 -0.89 38.67 12.30
CA PRO A 428 -1.62 39.76 11.65
C PRO A 428 -1.23 39.88 10.18
N ALA A 429 -2.20 40.17 9.29
CA ALA A 429 -2.00 40.21 7.83
C ALA A 429 -0.75 40.99 7.39
N GLY A 430 -0.58 42.22 7.90
CA GLY A 430 0.58 43.07 7.58
C GLY A 430 1.96 42.55 8.03
N LYS A 431 2.02 41.47 8.82
CA LYS A 431 3.27 40.83 9.26
C LYS A 431 3.60 39.54 8.51
N ARG A 432 2.66 38.95 7.76
CA ARG A 432 2.84 37.63 7.14
C ARG A 432 3.93 37.64 6.08
N ARG A 433 3.92 38.62 5.18
CA ARG A 433 4.93 38.71 4.11
C ARG A 433 6.35 38.87 4.65
N ALA A 434 6.52 39.64 5.72
CA ALA A 434 7.81 39.83 6.38
C ALA A 434 8.30 38.56 7.09
N ALA A 435 7.39 37.76 7.64
CA ALA A 435 7.71 36.49 8.30
C ALA A 435 7.93 35.32 7.32
N LEU A 436 7.46 35.44 6.06
CA LEU A 436 7.37 34.35 5.10
C LEU A 436 8.63 33.48 5.04
N GLU A 437 9.78 34.06 4.66
CA GLU A 437 11.01 33.29 4.48
C GLU A 437 11.45 32.57 5.75
N SER A 438 11.30 33.21 6.91
CA SER A 438 11.65 32.60 8.21
C SER A 438 10.75 31.42 8.56
N VAL A 439 9.45 31.52 8.27
CA VAL A 439 8.49 30.44 8.52
C VAL A 439 8.69 29.28 7.55
N LEU A 440 8.92 29.57 6.26
CA LEU A 440 9.23 28.53 5.28
C LEU A 440 10.51 27.78 5.63
N ALA A 441 11.57 28.49 6.05
CA ALA A 441 12.81 27.87 6.48
C ALA A 441 12.60 26.98 7.72
N LYS A 442 11.80 27.43 8.70
CA LYS A 442 11.48 26.68 9.93
C LYS A 442 10.74 25.36 9.64
N HIS A 443 9.79 25.38 8.71
CA HIS A 443 8.94 24.21 8.42
C HIS A 443 9.48 23.30 7.31
N SER A 444 10.46 23.76 6.54
CA SER A 444 11.18 22.93 5.57
C SER A 444 11.77 21.67 6.21
N SER A 445 11.95 20.62 5.43
CA SER A 445 12.70 19.45 5.90
C SER A 445 14.22 19.69 5.74
N PRO A 446 15.08 18.84 6.32
CA PRO A 446 16.52 18.97 6.14
C PRO A 446 16.97 18.92 4.67
N SER A 447 16.23 18.20 3.82
CA SER A 447 16.60 17.97 2.42
C SER A 447 15.71 18.68 1.39
N ARG A 448 14.48 19.09 1.77
CA ARG A 448 13.53 19.77 0.88
C ARG A 448 13.05 21.08 1.46
N ARG A 449 13.12 22.13 0.65
CA ARG A 449 12.67 23.48 1.02
C ARG A 449 11.23 23.73 0.56
N LEU A 450 10.46 24.35 1.44
CA LEU A 450 9.25 25.06 1.05
C LEU A 450 9.64 26.34 0.30
N ARG A 451 8.95 26.64 -0.79
CA ARG A 451 9.20 27.83 -1.61
C ARG A 451 7.92 28.62 -1.81
N TRP A 452 8.06 29.94 -1.91
CA TRP A 452 6.98 30.82 -2.30
C TRP A 452 6.97 31.04 -3.81
N ASN A 453 5.84 30.76 -4.44
CA ASN A 453 5.57 31.11 -5.81
C ASN A 453 4.75 32.41 -5.86
N GLU A 454 5.39 33.50 -6.26
CA GLU A 454 4.79 34.84 -6.31
C GLU A 454 3.68 34.96 -7.36
N GLU A 455 3.81 34.26 -8.49
CA GLU A 455 2.83 34.28 -9.59
C GLU A 455 1.54 33.55 -9.20
N GLN A 456 1.69 32.35 -8.63
CA GLN A 456 0.57 31.50 -8.24
C GLN A 456 0.02 31.83 -6.84
N LYS A 457 0.71 32.71 -6.10
CA LYS A 457 0.42 33.04 -4.70
C LYS A 457 0.25 31.78 -3.85
N ALA A 458 1.21 30.86 -3.99
CA ALA A 458 1.15 29.54 -3.39
C ALA A 458 2.50 29.10 -2.83
N LEU A 459 2.46 28.22 -1.83
CA LEU A 459 3.62 27.42 -1.44
C LEU A 459 3.77 26.23 -2.38
N ASP A 460 5.00 25.94 -2.76
CA ASP A 460 5.37 24.72 -3.46
C ASP A 460 6.59 24.04 -2.79
N PHE A 461 6.85 22.80 -3.20
CA PHE A 461 8.01 22.02 -2.78
C PHE A 461 8.35 20.97 -3.84
N GLU A 462 9.56 20.42 -3.75
CA GLU A 462 9.99 19.30 -4.60
C GLU A 462 9.20 18.02 -4.26
N ILE A 463 8.64 17.39 -5.28
CA ILE A 463 7.91 16.12 -5.16
C ILE A 463 8.82 14.96 -5.55
N TYR A 464 8.80 13.90 -4.74
CA TYR A 464 9.57 12.69 -5.02
C TYR A 464 8.84 11.72 -5.95
N GLN A 465 7.51 11.65 -5.87
CA GLN A 465 6.71 10.83 -6.76
C GLN A 465 6.90 11.25 -8.23
N GLN A 466 7.24 10.29 -9.10
CA GLN A 466 7.37 10.54 -10.53
C GLN A 466 6.02 10.88 -11.17
N ASN A 467 6.05 11.76 -12.17
CA ASN A 467 4.88 12.20 -12.96
C ASN A 467 3.73 12.80 -12.12
N ALA A 468 3.99 13.20 -10.88
CA ALA A 468 3.05 13.94 -10.06
C ALA A 468 3.20 15.45 -10.30
N SER A 469 2.09 16.15 -10.40
CA SER A 469 2.08 17.62 -10.47
C SER A 469 2.50 18.22 -9.11
N PRO A 470 3.22 19.36 -9.11
CA PRO A 470 3.51 20.11 -7.89
C PRO A 470 2.26 20.34 -7.06
N LEU A 471 2.35 20.07 -5.76
CA LEU A 471 1.26 20.30 -4.84
C LEU A 471 1.33 21.75 -4.38
N LEU A 472 0.44 22.56 -4.91
CA LEU A 472 0.37 23.98 -4.62
C LEU A 472 -0.57 24.25 -3.46
N LEU A 473 -0.07 24.90 -2.42
CA LEU A 473 -0.88 25.35 -1.29
C LEU A 473 -1.09 26.86 -1.41
N LYS A 474 -2.29 27.28 -1.82
CA LYS A 474 -2.61 28.71 -1.98
C LYS A 474 -2.55 29.43 -0.65
N LEU A 475 -1.93 30.62 -0.65
CA LEU A 475 -1.88 31.50 0.52
C LEU A 475 -2.26 32.93 0.17
N ASN A 476 -2.89 33.60 1.13
CA ASN A 476 -3.10 35.03 1.10
C ASN A 476 -2.25 35.72 2.17
N LEU A 477 -1.21 36.41 1.73
CA LEU A 477 -0.28 37.12 2.62
C LEU A 477 -0.71 38.56 2.92
N GLU A 478 -1.72 39.09 2.22
CA GLU A 478 -2.07 40.51 2.22
C GLU A 478 -3.39 40.81 2.96
N ASN A 479 -4.30 39.83 3.08
CA ASN A 479 -5.60 39.98 3.75
C ASN A 479 -5.65 39.49 5.19
#